data_AF-A0A3B8RWG7-F1
#
_entry.id   AF-A0A3B8RWG7-F1
#
_cell.length_a   1.000
_cell.length_b   1.000
_cell.length_c   1.000
_cell.angle_alpha   90.00
_cell.angle_beta   90.00
_cell.angle_gamma   90.00
#
_symmetry.space_group_name_H-M   'P 1'
#
loop_
_entity.id
_entity.type
_entity.pdbx_description
1 polymer ?
#
loop_
_entity_poly.entity_id
_entity_poly.type
_entity_poly.pdbx_seq_one_letter_code
_entity_poly.pdbx_strand_id
1 'polypeptide(L)'
;MKLSESVKSISYLKANAAQLIEDANKNQKTFVITQNGEAKVIVQDIKAYEKTQETLALLKILSMSSENIENSKAKGIKETFSDIRKELKIHK
;
A
#
# COMPACT_ATOMS: atom_id res chain seq x y z
N MET A 1 4.68 -16.19 -7.62
CA MET A 1 3.76 -15.92 -8.76
C MET A 1 4.24 -16.70 -9.97
N LYS A 2 3.38 -17.49 -10.63
CA LYS A 2 3.71 -18.00 -11.97
C LYS A 2 3.43 -16.88 -12.98
N LEU A 3 4.49 -16.25 -13.48
CA LEU A 3 4.39 -15.11 -14.41
C LEU A 3 3.65 -15.48 -15.70
N SER A 4 3.84 -16.70 -16.19
CA SER A 4 3.15 -17.21 -17.39
C SER A 4 1.63 -17.16 -17.31
N GLU A 5 1.05 -17.33 -16.12
CA GLU A 5 -0.41 -17.30 -15.90
C GLU A 5 -0.92 -15.87 -15.59
N SER A 6 -0.02 -15.02 -15.11
CA SER A 6 -0.34 -13.68 -14.59
C SER A 6 -0.21 -12.58 -15.66
N VAL A 7 0.47 -12.85 -16.77
CA VAL A 7 0.63 -11.89 -17.87
C VAL A 7 -0.50 -12.06 -18.89
N LYS A 8 -1.24 -10.99 -19.19
CA LYS A 8 -2.32 -10.94 -20.17
C LYS A 8 -2.12 -9.76 -21.13
N SER A 9 -2.49 -9.92 -22.40
CA SER A 9 -2.46 -8.81 -23.35
C SER A 9 -3.61 -7.83 -23.11
N ILE A 10 -3.46 -6.59 -23.56
CA ILE A 10 -4.53 -5.58 -23.55
C ILE A 10 -5.76 -6.05 -24.32
N SER A 11 -5.57 -6.82 -25.40
CA SER A 11 -6.68 -7.41 -26.17
C SER A 11 -7.45 -8.44 -25.34
N TYR A 12 -6.75 -9.26 -24.55
CA TYR A 12 -7.40 -10.21 -23.64
C TYR A 12 -8.21 -9.51 -22.56
N LEU A 13 -7.66 -8.45 -21.96
CA LEU A 13 -8.36 -7.64 -20.95
C LEU A 13 -9.65 -7.04 -21.52
N LYS A 14 -9.61 -6.46 -22.73
CA LYS A 14 -10.80 -5.89 -23.39
C LYS A 14 -11.90 -6.93 -23.61
N ALA A 15 -11.52 -8.16 -23.98
CA ALA A 15 -12.48 -9.23 -24.26
C ALA A 15 -12.99 -9.94 -22.99
N ASN A 16 -12.24 -9.94 -21.88
CA ASN A 16 -12.50 -10.78 -20.70
C ASN A 16 -12.45 -10.02 -19.37
N ALA A 17 -12.76 -8.73 -19.36
CA ALA A 17 -12.59 -7.87 -18.18
C ALA A 17 -13.32 -8.40 -16.94
N ALA A 18 -14.60 -8.81 -17.08
CA ALA A 18 -15.41 -9.31 -15.97
C ALA A 18 -14.79 -10.56 -15.31
N GLN A 19 -14.38 -11.54 -16.11
CA GLN A 19 -13.73 -12.75 -15.61
C GLN A 19 -12.39 -12.44 -14.93
N LEU A 20 -11.61 -11.54 -15.52
CA LEU A 20 -10.30 -11.18 -14.98
C LEU A 20 -10.42 -10.46 -13.63
N ILE A 21 -11.44 -9.62 -13.46
CA ILE A 21 -11.79 -8.98 -12.18
C ILE A 21 -12.24 -10.03 -11.15
N GLU A 22 -13.11 -10.97 -11.55
CA GLU A 22 -13.58 -12.04 -10.68
C GLU A 22 -12.40 -12.91 -10.19
N ASP A 23 -11.50 -13.28 -11.10
CA ASP A 23 -10.31 -14.08 -10.79
C ASP A 23 -9.34 -13.33 -9.87
N ALA A 24 -9.16 -12.02 -10.09
CA ALA A 24 -8.33 -11.16 -9.26
C ALA A 24 -8.87 -11.09 -7.83
N ASN A 25 -10.19 -10.93 -7.68
CA ASN A 25 -10.86 -10.84 -6.39
C ASN A 25 -10.89 -12.17 -5.64
N LYS A 26 -11.25 -13.28 -6.31
CA LYS A 26 -11.37 -14.60 -5.65
C LYS A 26 -10.02 -15.13 -5.17
N ASN A 27 -8.97 -14.93 -5.95
CA ASN A 27 -7.67 -15.53 -5.70
C ASN A 27 -6.64 -14.54 -5.17
N GLN A 28 -7.03 -13.27 -4.91
CA GLN A 28 -6.12 -12.17 -4.60
C GLN A 28 -4.92 -12.12 -5.57
N LYS A 29 -5.21 -12.35 -6.86
CA LYS A 29 -4.19 -12.41 -7.92
C LYS A 29 -3.97 -11.02 -8.51
N THR A 30 -2.73 -10.73 -8.83
CA THR A 30 -2.33 -9.57 -9.63
C THR A 30 -2.01 -10.03 -11.04
N PHE A 31 -2.65 -9.43 -12.04
CA PHE A 31 -2.37 -9.63 -13.45
C PHE A 31 -1.54 -8.48 -14.00
N VAL A 32 -0.53 -8.79 -14.79
CA VAL A 32 0.27 -7.82 -15.54
C VAL A 32 -0.31 -7.72 -16.94
N ILE A 33 -0.66 -6.51 -17.35
CA ILE A 33 -1.24 -6.26 -18.67
C ILE A 33 -0.18 -5.72 -19.60
N THR A 34 -0.02 -6.37 -20.76
CA THR A 34 0.92 -5.95 -21.80
C THR A 34 0.23 -5.26 -22.96
N GLN A 35 0.90 -4.28 -23.56
CA GLN A 35 0.53 -3.66 -24.82
C GLN A 35 1.76 -3.66 -25.72
N ASN A 36 1.61 -4.18 -26.95
CA ASN A 36 2.71 -4.37 -27.90
C ASN A 36 3.89 -5.17 -27.30
N GLY A 37 3.59 -6.17 -26.45
CA GLY A 37 4.60 -7.00 -25.80
C GLY A 37 5.23 -6.42 -24.53
N GLU A 38 4.93 -5.16 -24.19
CA GLU A 38 5.49 -4.48 -23.02
C GLU A 38 4.47 -4.40 -21.87
N ALA A 39 4.90 -4.68 -20.64
CA ALA A 39 4.07 -4.47 -19.45
C ALA A 39 3.77 -2.97 -19.26
N LYS A 40 2.49 -2.61 -19.09
CA LYS A 40 2.06 -1.21 -18.93
C LYS A 40 1.27 -0.96 -17.66
N VAL A 41 0.36 -1.86 -17.29
CA VAL A 41 -0.51 -1.71 -16.12
C VAL A 41 -0.73 -3.05 -15.42
N ILE A 42 -1.32 -3.02 -14.23
CA ILE A 42 -1.75 -4.22 -13.51
C ILE A 42 -3.24 -4.18 -13.21
N VAL A 43 -3.85 -5.35 -13.06
CA VAL A 43 -5.20 -5.52 -12.49
C VAL A 43 -5.07 -6.34 -11.21
N GLN A 44 -5.63 -5.86 -10.11
CA GLN A 44 -5.57 -6.52 -8.81
C GLN A 44 -6.81 -6.19 -7.98
N ASP A 45 -7.08 -7.03 -6.98
CA ASP A 45 -8.10 -6.75 -5.95
C ASP A 45 -7.79 -5.45 -5.21
N ILE A 46 -8.81 -4.61 -5.05
CA ILE A 46 -8.69 -3.30 -4.38
C ILE A 46 -8.29 -3.47 -2.91
N LYS A 47 -8.81 -4.49 -2.21
CA LYS A 47 -8.48 -4.72 -0.80
C LYS A 47 -7.02 -5.12 -0.62
N ALA A 48 -6.49 -5.92 -1.53
CA ALA A 48 -5.07 -6.28 -1.55
C ALA A 48 -4.20 -5.03 -1.78
N TYR A 49 -4.58 -4.17 -2.72
CA TYR A 49 -3.89 -2.90 -2.97
C TYR A 49 -3.86 -1.99 -1.74
N GLU A 50 -5.02 -1.74 -1.13
CA GLU A 50 -5.16 -0.90 0.07
C GLU A 50 -4.32 -1.43 1.22
N LYS A 51 -4.39 -2.75 1.48
CA LYS A 51 -3.57 -3.40 2.50
C LYS A 51 -2.07 -3.21 2.26
N THR A 52 -1.61 -3.27 1.01
CA THR A 52 -0.21 -2.97 0.68
C THR A 52 0.13 -1.51 0.97
N GLN A 53 -0.74 -0.55 0.64
CA GLN A 53 -0.52 0.87 0.95
C GLN A 53 -0.42 1.11 2.47
N GLU A 54 -1.33 0.53 3.25
CA GLU A 54 -1.33 0.62 4.71
C GLU A 54 -0.05 0.02 5.32
N THR A 55 0.38 -1.14 4.80
CA THR A 55 1.63 -1.79 5.23
C THR A 55 2.84 -0.90 4.97
N LEU A 56 2.93 -0.30 3.77
CA LEU A 56 4.03 0.62 3.44
C LEU A 56 4.02 1.87 4.33
N ALA A 57 2.84 2.43 4.62
CA ALA A 57 2.70 3.56 5.54
C ALA A 57 3.20 3.20 6.96
N LEU A 58 2.81 2.02 7.48
CA LEU A 58 3.27 1.55 8.78
C LEU A 58 4.79 1.34 8.80
N LEU A 59 5.36 0.69 7.78
CA LEU A 59 6.80 0.51 7.66
C LEU A 59 7.54 1.85 7.63
N LYS A 60 6.96 2.86 6.97
CA LYS A 60 7.53 4.21 6.96
C LYS A 60 7.52 4.86 8.35
N ILE A 61 6.41 4.75 9.09
CA ILE A 61 6.30 5.24 10.47
C ILE A 61 7.34 4.57 11.37
N LEU A 62 7.51 3.25 11.24
CA LEU A 62 8.51 2.50 12.01
C LEU A 62 9.94 2.95 11.69
N SER A 63 10.27 3.07 10.40
CA SER A 63 11.58 3.56 9.96
C SER A 63 11.88 4.97 10.48
N MET A 64 10.92 5.89 10.40
CA MET A 64 11.07 7.24 10.94
C MET A 64 11.21 7.25 12.47
N SER A 65 10.49 6.37 13.16
CA SER A 65 10.58 6.24 14.61
C SER A 65 11.97 5.74 15.03
N SER A 66 12.51 4.73 14.35
CA SER A 66 13.87 4.25 14.58
C SER A 66 14.91 5.34 14.38
N GLU A 67 14.82 6.09 13.27
CA GLU A 67 15.74 7.20 12.97
C GLU A 67 15.67 8.31 14.04
N ASN A 68 14.48 8.62 14.56
CA ASN A 68 14.31 9.61 15.62
C ASN A 68 14.93 9.16 16.95
N ILE A 69 14.88 7.85 17.25
CA ILE A 69 15.52 7.29 18.45
C ILE A 69 17.04 7.37 18.32
N GLU A 70 17.59 6.92 17.18
CA GLU A 70 19.04 6.95 16.92
C GLU A 70 19.61 8.37 17.00
N ASN A 71 18.88 9.35 16.48
CA ASN A 71 19.28 10.76 16.52
C ASN A 71 18.92 11.50 17.82
N SER A 72 18.53 10.79 18.89
CA SER A 72 18.13 11.39 20.18
C SER A 72 17.03 12.46 20.07
N LYS A 73 16.14 12.34 19.09
CA LYS A 73 14.99 13.24 18.86
C LYS A 73 13.72 12.78 19.59
N ALA A 74 13.74 11.60 20.20
CA ALA A 74 12.62 11.06 20.96
C ALA A 74 12.44 11.80 22.29
N LYS A 75 11.20 12.18 22.62
CA LYS A 75 10.84 12.79 23.91
C LYS A 75 10.38 11.74 24.91
N GLY A 76 10.64 11.98 26.20
CA GLY A 76 10.15 11.13 27.27
C GLY A 76 8.65 11.32 27.51
N ILE A 77 7.98 10.27 28.01
CA ILE A 77 6.52 10.25 28.20
C ILE A 77 5.98 11.44 29.03
N LYS A 78 6.70 11.87 30.07
CA LYS A 78 6.28 13.00 30.91
C LYS A 78 6.25 14.32 30.14
N GLU A 79 7.28 14.56 29.32
CA GLU A 79 7.41 15.76 28.50
C GLU A 79 6.32 15.80 27.42
N THR A 80 6.16 14.69 26.69
CA THR A 80 5.14 14.56 25.64
C THR A 80 3.72 14.86 26.16
N PHE A 81 3.32 14.25 27.28
CA PHE A 81 1.99 14.48 27.86
C PHE A 81 1.82 15.86 28.49
N SER A 82 2.91 16.54 28.87
CA SER A 82 2.87 17.94 29.28
C SER A 82 2.56 18.82 28.07
N ASP A 83 3.24 18.60 26.94
CA ASP A 83 3.08 19.39 25.72
C ASP A 83 1.66 19.25 25.13
N ILE A 84 1.16 18.01 25.00
CA ILE A 84 -0.22 17.73 24.52
C ILE A 84 -1.26 18.47 25.39
N ARG A 85 -1.08 18.46 26.72
CA ARG A 85 -2.00 19.16 27.63
C ARG A 85 -1.97 20.67 27.48
N LYS A 86 -0.83 21.26 27.11
CA LYS A 86 -0.74 22.69 26.83
C LYS A 86 -1.49 23.03 25.55
N GLU A 87 -1.28 22.28 24.46
CA GLU A 87 -1.98 22.50 23.19
C GLU A 87 -3.51 22.43 23.35
N LEU A 88 -4.03 21.41 24.04
CA LEU A 88 -5.47 21.26 24.28
C LEU A 88 -6.09 22.39 25.11
N LYS A 89 -5.31 23.09 25.95
CA LYS A 89 -5.78 24.25 26.73
C LYS A 89 -5.80 25.54 25.90
N ILE A 90 -4.98 25.64 24.86
CA ILE A 90 -4.91 26.81 23.97
C ILE A 90 -6.11 26.85 23.01
N HIS A 91 -6.76 25.70 22.78
CA HIS A 91 -7.92 25.58 21.88
C HIS A 91 -9.27 25.51 22.63
N LYS A 92 -9.29 25.88 23.91
CA LYS A 92 -10.50 26.14 24.70
C LYS A 92 -10.65 27.63 24.96
#